data_AF-A0A1Z5KYF2-F1
#
_entry.id   AF-A0A1Z5KYF2-F1
#
_cell.length_a   1.000
_cell.length_b   1.000
_cell.length_c   1.000
_cell.angle_alpha   90.00
_cell.angle_beta   90.00
_cell.angle_gamma   90.00
#
_symmetry.space_group_name_H-M   'P 1'
#
loop_
_entity.id
_entity.type
_entity.pdbx_description
1 polymer ?
#
loop_
_entity_poly.entity_id
_entity_poly.type
_entity_poly.pdbx_seq_one_letter_code
_entity_poly.pdbx_strand_id
1 'polypeptide(L)'
;MIFVQYLFCFVCSVLALAVVILVVLKISKRFRQFFFAHIFRLLVEPFFGEVFTNTRKTVMQELDGLKSHDAQLKKVDSIRVLEVGIGTGANFSCIKREIHLIAVDPNVSFETSLMKCLAKFPNIHLERLVASVGEDMHEIAKRVLVPGGKLLFMEHVAYSEGSWIFFVQGLLDPLWELLTCGCHLNRSSGELIKSAGFAQTQITVVDLPIVPVLKRHVFGFAVKGER
;
A
#
# COMPACT_ATOMS: atom_id res chain seq x y z
N MET A 1 34.35 32.28 13.28
CA MET A 1 33.64 32.01 14.55
C MET A 1 32.14 32.30 14.43
N ILE A 2 31.72 33.46 13.92
CA ILE A 2 30.30 33.83 13.75
C ILE A 2 29.51 32.85 12.83
N PHE A 3 30.08 32.43 11.70
CA PHE A 3 29.45 31.48 10.78
C PHE A 3 29.15 30.11 11.43
N VAL A 4 30.08 29.61 12.25
CA VAL A 4 29.92 28.34 12.98
C VAL A 4 28.79 28.44 14.00
N GLN A 5 28.67 29.59 14.67
CA GLN A 5 27.58 29.87 15.61
C GLN A 5 26.21 29.89 14.90
N TYR A 6 26.11 30.56 13.75
CA TYR A 6 24.86 30.58 12.98
C TYR A 6 24.47 29.20 12.44
N LEU A 7 25.45 28.44 11.92
CA LEU A 7 25.22 27.08 11.47
C LEU A 7 24.73 26.19 12.61
N PHE A 8 25.36 26.29 13.79
CA PHE A 8 24.96 25.56 14.98
C PHE A 8 23.53 25.92 15.44
N CYS A 9 23.21 27.22 15.55
CA CYS A 9 21.87 27.67 15.91
C CYS A 9 20.81 27.20 14.89
N PHE A 10 21.15 27.22 13.61
CA PHE A 10 20.26 26.74 12.55
C PHE A 10 19.98 25.25 12.70
N VAL A 11 21.01 24.42 12.87
CA VAL A 11 20.88 22.97 13.08
C VAL A 11 20.04 22.68 14.32
N CYS A 12 20.32 23.34 15.45
CA CYS A 12 19.53 23.17 16.67
C CYS A 12 18.06 23.54 16.48
N SER A 13 17.77 24.62 15.75
CA SER A 13 16.39 25.05 15.47
C SER A 13 15.65 24.04 14.60
N VAL A 14 16.31 23.48 13.58
CA VAL A 14 15.75 22.43 12.71
C VAL A 14 15.45 21.16 13.52
N LEU A 15 16.37 20.74 14.40
CA LEU A 15 16.18 19.58 15.26
C LEU A 15 15.02 19.79 16.25
N ALA A 16 14.94 20.96 16.88
CA ALA A 16 13.84 21.30 17.79
C ALA A 16 12.49 21.25 17.07
N LEU A 17 12.40 21.81 15.87
CA LEU A 17 11.19 21.76 15.05
C LEU A 17 10.83 20.32 14.67
N ALA A 18 11.80 19.49 14.29
CA ALA A 18 11.58 18.09 13.99
C ALA A 18 11.01 17.33 15.20
N VAL A 19 11.52 17.57 16.40
CA VAL A 19 10.99 16.99 17.64
C VAL A 19 9.55 17.43 17.89
N VAL A 20 9.24 18.72 17.73
CA VAL A 20 7.86 19.22 17.87
C VAL A 20 6.92 18.53 16.88
N ILE A 21 7.33 18.40 15.62
CA ILE A 21 6.55 17.70 14.59
C ILE A 21 6.32 16.24 15.00
N LEU A 22 7.37 15.52 15.44
CA LEU A 22 7.26 14.13 15.89
C LEU A 22 6.30 13.98 17.08
N VAL A 23 6.33 14.91 18.05
CA VAL A 23 5.40 14.92 19.18
C VAL A 23 3.96 15.11 18.69
N VAL A 24 3.71 16.07 17.79
CA VAL A 24 2.37 16.31 17.24
C VAL A 24 1.87 15.09 16.44
N LEU A 25 2.73 14.47 15.64
CA LEU A 25 2.41 13.24 14.89
C LEU A 25 2.06 12.08 15.82
N LYS A 26 2.74 11.97 16.97
CA LYS A 26 2.45 10.95 17.99
C LYS A 26 1.11 11.17 18.67
N ILE A 27 0.78 12.42 19.01
CA ILE A 27 -0.43 12.76 19.76
C ILE A 27 -1.67 12.78 18.85
N SER A 28 -1.56 13.32 17.64
CA SER A 28 -2.71 13.58 16.77
C SER A 28 -2.78 12.64 15.57
N LYS A 29 -3.69 11.65 15.63
CA LYS A 29 -3.98 10.75 14.51
C LYS A 29 -4.43 11.52 13.26
N ARG A 30 -5.26 12.56 13.43
CA ARG A 30 -5.73 13.40 12.32
C ARG A 30 -4.59 14.13 11.64
N PHE A 31 -3.68 14.72 12.43
CA PHE A 31 -2.51 15.40 11.87
C PHE A 31 -1.55 14.42 11.19
N ARG A 32 -1.33 13.23 11.77
CA ARG A 32 -0.54 12.17 11.14
C ARG A 32 -1.10 11.74 9.79
N GLN A 33 -2.40 11.51 9.71
CA GLN A 33 -3.11 11.20 8.48
C GLN A 33 -3.01 12.31 7.43
N PHE A 34 -3.20 13.56 7.86
CA PHE A 34 -3.03 14.73 7.00
C PHE A 34 -1.58 14.85 6.49
N PHE A 35 -0.60 14.75 7.38
CA PHE A 35 0.82 14.82 7.08
C PHE A 35 1.21 13.76 6.04
N PHE A 36 0.81 12.52 6.26
CA PHE A 36 1.03 11.44 5.30
C PHE A 36 0.33 11.74 3.96
N ALA A 37 -0.94 12.12 3.96
CA ALA A 37 -1.66 12.36 2.70
C ALA A 37 -1.15 13.56 1.89
N HIS A 38 -0.54 14.56 2.53
CA HIS A 38 -0.13 15.80 1.85
C HIS A 38 1.38 15.89 1.66
N ILE A 39 2.16 15.68 2.72
CA ILE A 39 3.62 15.84 2.68
C ILE A 39 4.28 14.64 2.02
N PHE A 40 3.93 13.42 2.45
CA PHE A 40 4.46 12.21 1.82
C PHE A 40 4.07 12.15 0.35
N ARG A 41 2.82 12.51 0.02
CA ARG A 41 2.37 12.62 -1.37
C ARG A 41 3.25 13.54 -2.22
N LEU A 42 3.47 14.78 -1.77
CA LEU A 42 4.25 15.76 -2.54
C LEU A 42 5.72 15.38 -2.70
N LEU A 43 6.32 14.75 -1.69
CA LEU A 43 7.76 14.48 -1.67
C LEU A 43 8.12 13.08 -2.19
N VAL A 44 7.22 12.10 -2.03
CA VAL A 44 7.54 10.67 -2.19
C VAL A 44 6.80 10.06 -3.38
N GLU A 45 5.53 10.40 -3.61
CA GLU A 45 4.75 9.80 -4.71
C GLU A 45 5.40 9.96 -6.10
N PRO A 46 5.97 11.11 -6.50
CA PRO A 46 6.62 11.26 -7.81
C PRO A 46 7.81 10.32 -8.02
N PHE A 47 8.59 10.05 -6.97
CA PHE A 47 9.75 9.15 -7.04
C PHE A 47 9.34 7.67 -7.11
N PHE A 48 8.22 7.32 -6.47
CA PHE A 48 7.76 5.93 -6.38
C PHE A 48 6.82 5.55 -7.53
N GLY A 49 6.15 6.50 -8.18
CA GLY A 49 5.22 6.21 -9.27
C GLY A 49 5.85 5.39 -10.40
N GLU A 50 6.95 5.91 -10.97
CA GLU A 50 7.62 5.28 -12.11
C GLU A 50 8.27 3.95 -11.75
N VAL A 51 8.95 3.90 -10.60
CA VAL A 51 9.66 2.71 -10.10
C VAL A 51 8.75 1.49 -9.98
N PHE A 52 7.50 1.70 -9.56
CA PHE A 52 6.54 0.62 -9.28
C PHE A 52 5.65 0.31 -10.48
N THR A 53 5.68 1.12 -11.54
CA THR A 53 4.72 1.03 -12.66
C THR A 53 4.77 -0.32 -13.37
N ASN A 54 5.97 -0.85 -13.65
CA ASN A 54 6.09 -2.13 -14.36
C ASN A 54 5.54 -3.28 -13.51
N THR A 55 5.89 -3.33 -12.22
CA THR A 55 5.38 -4.36 -11.32
C THR A 55 3.86 -4.27 -11.15
N ARG A 56 3.31 -3.06 -10.99
CA ARG A 56 1.85 -2.84 -10.96
C ARG A 56 1.16 -3.34 -12.22
N LYS A 57 1.72 -3.05 -13.41
CA LYS A 57 1.18 -3.55 -14.67
C LYS A 57 1.13 -5.07 -14.69
N THR A 58 2.21 -5.74 -14.29
CA THR A 58 2.26 -7.21 -14.23
C THR A 58 1.21 -7.77 -13.28
N VAL A 59 1.05 -7.20 -12.09
CA VAL A 59 0.04 -7.68 -11.13
C VAL A 59 -1.38 -7.40 -11.64
N MET A 60 -1.66 -6.19 -12.14
CA MET A 60 -3.00 -5.80 -12.58
C MET A 60 -3.47 -6.55 -13.82
N GLN A 61 -2.57 -7.06 -14.66
CA GLN A 61 -2.90 -7.95 -15.78
C GLN A 61 -3.63 -9.22 -15.35
N GLU A 62 -3.43 -9.69 -14.10
CA GLU A 62 -4.16 -10.84 -13.56
C GLU A 62 -5.68 -10.62 -13.50
N LEU A 63 -6.14 -9.36 -13.49
CA LEU A 63 -7.56 -9.02 -13.56
C LEU A 63 -8.17 -9.36 -14.91
N ASP A 64 -7.43 -9.30 -16.01
CA ASP A 64 -7.97 -9.41 -17.37
C ASP A 64 -8.55 -10.81 -17.65
N GLY A 65 -7.99 -11.85 -17.05
CA GLY A 65 -8.45 -13.24 -17.19
C GLY A 65 -9.64 -13.62 -16.29
N LEU A 66 -10.05 -12.76 -15.36
CA LEU A 66 -11.07 -13.11 -14.38
C LEU A 66 -12.49 -13.03 -14.94
N LYS A 67 -13.35 -13.93 -14.46
CA LYS A 67 -14.79 -13.91 -14.73
C LYS A 67 -15.54 -13.72 -13.42
N SER A 68 -16.55 -12.85 -13.43
CA SER A 68 -17.32 -12.55 -12.24
C SER A 68 -18.19 -13.73 -11.83
N HIS A 69 -18.34 -13.91 -10.52
CA HIS A 69 -19.34 -14.80 -9.94
C HIS A 69 -20.69 -14.10 -9.73
N ASP A 70 -20.72 -12.76 -9.83
CA ASP A 70 -21.93 -11.96 -9.78
C ASP A 70 -22.66 -12.06 -11.13
N ALA A 71 -23.92 -12.50 -11.10
CA ALA A 71 -24.72 -12.76 -12.30
C ALA A 71 -24.98 -11.51 -13.15
N GLN A 72 -25.02 -10.31 -12.54
CA GLN A 72 -25.24 -9.08 -13.31
C GLN A 72 -23.94 -8.60 -13.93
N LEU A 73 -22.85 -8.56 -13.15
CA LEU A 73 -21.54 -8.14 -13.66
C LEU A 73 -21.03 -9.07 -14.76
N LYS A 74 -21.32 -10.37 -14.66
CA LYS A 74 -20.98 -11.36 -15.70
C LYS A 74 -21.61 -11.02 -17.06
N LYS A 75 -22.82 -10.44 -17.11
CA LYS A 75 -23.50 -10.08 -18.38
C LYS A 75 -22.80 -8.96 -19.13
N VAL A 76 -22.11 -8.08 -18.42
CA VAL A 76 -21.39 -6.92 -18.96
C VAL A 76 -19.87 -7.10 -18.95
N ASP A 77 -19.41 -8.34 -18.75
CA ASP A 77 -17.98 -8.72 -18.63
C ASP A 77 -17.17 -7.89 -17.62
N SER A 78 -17.84 -7.45 -16.55
CA SER A 78 -17.24 -6.67 -15.46
C SER A 78 -16.98 -7.55 -14.24
N ILE A 79 -16.11 -7.11 -13.34
CA ILE A 79 -15.76 -7.82 -12.09
C ILE A 79 -15.82 -6.87 -10.89
N ARG A 80 -16.12 -7.41 -9.72
CA ARG A 80 -16.00 -6.67 -8.46
C ARG A 80 -14.61 -6.85 -7.87
N VAL A 81 -13.96 -5.74 -7.53
CA VAL A 81 -12.61 -5.69 -6.96
C VAL A 81 -12.67 -4.99 -5.61
N LEU A 82 -12.11 -5.62 -4.58
CA LEU A 82 -11.83 -4.98 -3.31
C LEU A 82 -10.35 -4.57 -3.32
N GLU A 83 -10.07 -3.28 -3.19
CA GLU A 83 -8.70 -2.76 -3.11
C GLU A 83 -8.42 -2.24 -1.71
N VAL A 84 -7.43 -2.85 -1.04
CA VAL A 84 -6.96 -2.47 0.29
C VAL A 84 -5.73 -1.57 0.15
N GLY A 85 -5.77 -0.42 0.79
CA GLY A 85 -4.75 0.63 0.61
C GLY A 85 -4.94 1.39 -0.70
N ILE A 86 -6.17 1.82 -1.00
CA ILE A 86 -6.49 2.52 -2.26
C ILE A 86 -5.65 3.79 -2.45
N GLY A 87 -5.33 4.49 -1.36
CA GLY A 87 -4.66 5.80 -1.38
C GLY A 87 -5.29 6.74 -2.41
N THR A 88 -4.46 7.20 -3.35
CA THR A 88 -4.82 8.11 -4.45
C THR A 88 -5.28 7.41 -5.74
N GLY A 89 -5.33 6.07 -5.77
CA GLY A 89 -5.69 5.28 -6.95
C GLY A 89 -4.49 4.96 -7.87
N ALA A 90 -3.33 4.63 -7.29
CA ALA A 90 -2.08 4.42 -8.03
C ALA A 90 -2.13 3.27 -9.07
N ASN A 91 -3.07 2.33 -8.92
CA ASN A 91 -3.21 1.18 -9.80
C ASN A 91 -4.13 1.44 -11.02
N PHE A 92 -4.93 2.53 -11.01
CA PHE A 92 -5.99 2.73 -12.01
C PHE A 92 -5.51 2.79 -13.45
N SER A 93 -4.33 3.39 -13.69
CA SER A 93 -3.72 3.44 -15.02
C SER A 93 -3.33 2.09 -15.60
N CYS A 94 -3.26 1.05 -14.76
CA CYS A 94 -2.92 -0.31 -15.15
C CYS A 94 -4.17 -1.19 -15.38
N ILE A 95 -5.36 -0.72 -15.00
CA ILE A 95 -6.63 -1.46 -15.13
C ILE A 95 -7.32 -1.06 -16.43
N LYS A 96 -7.41 -2.00 -17.37
CA LYS A 96 -7.94 -1.75 -18.72
C LYS A 96 -9.40 -2.15 -18.92
N ARG A 97 -9.89 -3.06 -18.08
CA ARG A 97 -11.26 -3.57 -18.14
C ARG A 97 -12.21 -2.76 -17.27
N GLU A 98 -13.50 -3.00 -17.45
CA GLU A 98 -14.52 -2.47 -16.55
C GLU A 98 -14.48 -3.21 -15.21
N ILE A 99 -14.47 -2.45 -14.11
CA ILE A 99 -14.50 -2.99 -12.76
C ILE A 99 -15.46 -2.21 -11.86
N HIS A 100 -15.99 -2.92 -10.88
CA HIS A 100 -16.74 -2.36 -9.75
C HIS A 100 -15.85 -2.39 -8.51
N LEU A 101 -15.49 -1.21 -8.01
CA LEU A 101 -14.48 -1.04 -6.98
C LEU A 101 -15.11 -0.82 -5.60
N ILE A 102 -14.69 -1.63 -4.64
CA ILE A 102 -14.82 -1.33 -3.21
C ILE A 102 -13.42 -0.93 -2.72
N ALA A 103 -13.28 0.32 -2.32
CA ALA A 103 -12.02 0.90 -1.88
C ALA A 103 -11.92 0.88 -0.35
N VAL A 104 -10.78 0.45 0.19
CA VAL A 104 -10.51 0.40 1.63
C VAL A 104 -9.23 1.15 1.95
N ASP A 105 -9.28 2.11 2.86
CA ASP A 105 -8.09 2.81 3.36
C ASP A 105 -8.36 3.47 4.72
N PRO A 106 -7.48 3.35 5.72
CA PRO A 106 -7.70 3.96 7.03
C PRO A 106 -7.55 5.49 7.01
N ASN A 107 -6.92 6.05 5.97
CA ASN A 107 -6.66 7.48 5.83
C ASN A 107 -7.67 8.15 4.88
N VAL A 108 -8.75 8.66 5.47
CA VAL A 108 -9.79 9.42 4.76
C VAL A 108 -9.27 10.68 4.05
N SER A 109 -8.07 11.17 4.38
CA SER A 109 -7.51 12.38 3.76
C SER A 109 -7.20 12.20 2.27
N PHE A 110 -7.18 10.97 1.76
CA PHE A 110 -6.97 10.69 0.35
C PHE A 110 -8.23 10.86 -0.52
N GLU A 111 -9.42 10.89 0.08
CA GLU A 111 -10.71 10.84 -0.64
C GLU A 111 -10.81 11.86 -1.77
N THR A 112 -10.48 13.13 -1.50
CA THR A 112 -10.51 14.20 -2.51
C THR A 112 -9.60 13.90 -3.71
N SER A 113 -8.40 13.36 -3.46
CA SER A 113 -7.45 13.02 -4.53
C SER A 113 -7.89 11.77 -5.29
N LEU A 114 -8.44 10.79 -4.58
CA LEU A 114 -9.00 9.58 -5.15
C LEU A 114 -10.16 9.89 -6.10
N MET A 115 -11.12 10.74 -5.67
CA MET A 115 -12.26 11.13 -6.50
C MET A 115 -11.82 11.88 -7.78
N LYS A 116 -10.80 12.73 -7.67
CA LYS A 116 -10.17 13.39 -8.85
C LYS A 116 -9.49 12.38 -9.78
N CYS A 117 -8.91 11.31 -9.24
CA CYS A 117 -8.31 10.24 -10.02
C CYS A 117 -9.39 9.43 -10.75
N LEU A 118 -10.43 8.99 -10.02
CA LEU A 118 -11.57 8.23 -10.57
C LEU A 118 -12.26 8.94 -11.75
N ALA A 119 -12.40 10.27 -11.69
CA ALA A 119 -12.97 11.05 -12.79
C ALA A 119 -12.22 10.90 -14.14
N LYS A 120 -10.97 10.43 -14.12
CA LYS A 120 -10.14 10.17 -15.31
C LYS A 120 -10.27 8.75 -15.84
N PHE A 121 -10.89 7.83 -15.08
CA PHE A 121 -10.96 6.40 -15.37
C PHE A 121 -12.44 5.94 -15.35
N PRO A 122 -13.20 6.22 -16.41
CA PRO A 122 -14.63 5.91 -16.46
C PRO A 122 -14.94 4.41 -16.43
N ASN A 123 -13.94 3.55 -16.68
CA ASN A 123 -14.03 2.09 -16.56
C ASN A 123 -13.98 1.58 -15.10
N ILE A 124 -13.78 2.47 -14.12
CA ILE A 124 -13.70 2.12 -12.70
C ILE A 124 -14.91 2.72 -11.98
N HIS A 125 -15.83 1.85 -11.58
CA HIS A 125 -17.07 2.23 -10.91
C HIS A 125 -16.91 2.08 -9.39
N LEU A 126 -16.69 3.17 -8.68
CA LEU A 126 -16.63 3.13 -7.20
C LEU A 126 -18.02 2.80 -6.62
N GLU A 127 -18.15 1.64 -5.99
CA GLU A 127 -19.37 1.24 -5.27
C GLU A 127 -19.35 1.75 -3.83
N ARG A 128 -18.18 1.69 -3.16
CA ARG A 128 -18.05 2.06 -1.75
C ARG A 128 -16.62 2.44 -1.39
N LEU A 129 -16.48 3.42 -0.51
CA LEU A 129 -15.24 3.74 0.21
C LEU A 129 -15.40 3.37 1.69
N VAL A 130 -14.45 2.60 2.23
CA VAL A 130 -14.48 2.09 3.61
C VAL A 130 -13.24 2.53 4.36
N ALA A 131 -13.42 3.28 5.46
CA ALA A 131 -12.34 3.68 6.34
C ALA A 131 -11.93 2.54 7.28
N SER A 132 -11.11 1.60 6.80
CA SER A 132 -10.65 0.42 7.56
C SER A 132 -9.24 0.02 7.17
N VAL A 133 -8.63 -0.86 7.96
CA VAL A 133 -7.39 -1.57 7.63
C VAL A 133 -7.73 -3.01 7.22
N GLY A 134 -6.93 -3.60 6.32
CA GLY A 134 -7.03 -5.01 5.94
C GLY A 134 -5.73 -5.76 6.25
N GLU A 135 -5.50 -6.10 7.52
CA GLU A 135 -4.24 -6.72 7.96
C GLU A 135 -4.27 -8.24 8.06
N ASP A 136 -5.46 -8.84 8.23
CA ASP A 136 -5.57 -10.29 8.45
C ASP A 136 -5.83 -11.05 7.16
N MET A 137 -4.77 -11.67 6.62
CA MET A 137 -4.84 -12.47 5.39
C MET A 137 -5.70 -13.74 5.55
N HIS A 138 -5.85 -14.29 6.75
CA HIS A 138 -6.71 -15.45 6.97
C HIS A 138 -8.18 -15.09 6.81
N GLU A 139 -8.59 -13.91 7.32
CA GLU A 139 -9.96 -13.42 7.14
C GLU A 139 -10.24 -13.06 5.69
N ILE A 140 -9.25 -12.53 4.95
CA ILE A 140 -9.35 -12.32 3.50
C ILE A 140 -9.59 -13.66 2.77
N ALA A 141 -8.77 -14.67 3.06
CA ALA A 141 -8.91 -15.99 2.45
C ALA A 141 -10.26 -16.65 2.80
N LYS A 142 -10.69 -16.56 4.06
CA LYS A 142 -11.89 -17.26 4.55
C LYS A 142 -13.19 -16.56 4.18
N ARG A 143 -13.30 -15.25 4.40
CA ARG A 143 -14.60 -14.54 4.37
C ARG A 143 -14.77 -13.58 3.21
N VAL A 144 -13.68 -13.02 2.69
CA VAL A 144 -13.76 -11.92 1.70
C VAL A 144 -13.84 -12.45 0.28
N LEU A 145 -12.93 -13.36 -0.10
CA LEU A 145 -12.93 -13.91 -1.44
C LEU A 145 -14.02 -14.97 -1.60
N VAL A 146 -14.67 -14.97 -2.77
CA VAL A 146 -15.47 -16.10 -3.23
C VAL A 146 -14.56 -17.26 -3.65
N PRO A 147 -15.04 -18.52 -3.64
CA PRO A 147 -14.33 -19.65 -4.28
C PRO A 147 -13.81 -19.28 -5.67
N GLY A 148 -12.54 -19.58 -5.96
CA GLY A 148 -11.88 -19.20 -7.21
C GLY A 148 -11.53 -17.71 -7.36
N GLY A 149 -11.86 -16.86 -6.39
CA GLY A 149 -11.45 -15.47 -6.34
C GLY A 149 -9.94 -15.31 -6.14
N LYS A 150 -9.36 -14.24 -6.70
CA LYS A 150 -7.94 -13.92 -6.57
C LYS A 150 -7.70 -12.75 -5.61
N LEU A 151 -6.74 -12.92 -4.70
CA LEU A 151 -6.03 -11.84 -4.02
C LEU A 151 -4.84 -11.44 -4.89
N LEU A 152 -4.77 -10.18 -5.30
CA LEU A 152 -3.59 -9.62 -5.96
C LEU A 152 -2.84 -8.75 -4.94
N PHE A 153 -1.52 -8.87 -4.88
CA PHE A 153 -0.72 -8.13 -3.90
C PHE A 153 0.59 -7.62 -4.50
N MET A 154 1.04 -6.49 -3.94
CA MET A 154 2.39 -5.96 -4.11
C MET A 154 2.75 -5.27 -2.80
N GLU A 155 3.64 -5.86 -2.01
CA GLU A 155 3.97 -5.40 -0.68
C GLU A 155 5.47 -5.26 -0.48
N HIS A 156 5.87 -4.28 0.34
CA HIS A 156 7.19 -4.26 0.93
C HIS A 156 7.32 -5.43 1.90
N VAL A 157 8.48 -6.08 1.95
CA VAL A 157 8.77 -7.12 2.94
C VAL A 157 10.13 -6.91 3.59
N ALA A 158 10.22 -7.40 4.82
CA ALA A 158 11.46 -7.49 5.56
C ALA A 158 12.51 -8.32 4.80
N TYR A 159 13.79 -8.00 5.03
CA TYR A 159 14.87 -8.91 4.68
C TYR A 159 14.85 -10.14 5.60
N SER A 160 15.62 -11.17 5.23
CA SER A 160 15.75 -12.37 6.05
C SER A 160 16.24 -12.04 7.47
N GLU A 161 15.65 -12.71 8.46
CA GLU A 161 16.08 -12.61 9.85
C GLU A 161 17.59 -12.87 9.98
N GLY A 162 18.24 -12.13 10.87
CA GLY A 162 19.69 -12.19 11.07
C GLY A 162 20.53 -11.38 10.07
N SER A 163 19.94 -10.81 9.01
CA SER A 163 20.67 -9.88 8.14
C SER A 163 20.86 -8.50 8.79
N TRP A 164 21.95 -7.82 8.45
CA TRP A 164 22.21 -6.46 8.92
C TRP A 164 21.08 -5.48 8.54
N ILE A 165 20.51 -5.64 7.35
CA ILE A 165 19.41 -4.78 6.89
C ILE A 165 18.14 -5.02 7.72
N PHE A 166 17.82 -6.27 8.07
CA PHE A 166 16.68 -6.59 8.95
C PHE A 166 16.82 -5.92 10.33
N PHE A 167 18.03 -5.92 10.90
CA PHE A 167 18.30 -5.20 12.14
C PHE A 167 18.04 -3.69 12.01
N VAL A 168 18.52 -3.07 10.92
CA VAL A 168 18.28 -1.65 10.64
C VAL A 168 16.79 -1.38 10.42
N GLN A 169 16.06 -2.25 9.71
CA GLN A 169 14.61 -2.17 9.56
C GLN A 169 13.92 -2.16 10.93
N GLY A 170 14.30 -3.06 11.84
CA GLY A 170 13.76 -3.09 13.20
C GLY A 170 14.05 -1.84 14.03
N LEU A 171 15.24 -1.24 13.87
CA LEU A 171 15.59 0.01 14.56
C LEU A 171 14.77 1.20 14.05
N LEU A 172 14.49 1.24 12.74
CA LEU A 172 13.73 2.33 12.10
C LEU A 172 12.22 2.14 12.19
N ASP A 173 11.74 0.92 12.45
CA ASP A 173 10.32 0.53 12.44
C ASP A 173 9.41 1.44 13.28
N PRO A 174 9.73 1.80 14.54
CA PRO A 174 8.82 2.61 15.36
C PRO A 174 8.61 4.02 14.80
N LEU A 175 9.67 4.60 14.22
CA LEU A 175 9.57 5.90 13.56
C LEU A 175 8.82 5.77 12.23
N TRP A 176 9.07 4.69 11.49
CA TRP A 176 8.39 4.41 10.24
C TRP A 176 6.89 4.23 10.43
N GLU A 177 6.47 3.36 11.35
CA GLU A 177 5.07 3.12 11.72
C GLU A 177 4.34 4.43 12.05
N LEU A 178 5.01 5.31 12.80
CA LEU A 178 4.48 6.62 13.14
C LEU A 178 4.34 7.54 11.92
N LEU A 179 5.26 7.50 10.96
CA LEU A 179 5.23 8.38 9.78
C LEU A 179 4.30 7.85 8.68
N THR A 180 4.14 6.54 8.57
CA THR A 180 3.40 5.88 7.48
C THR A 180 2.07 5.28 7.94
N CYS A 181 1.45 5.88 8.95
CA CYS A 181 0.11 5.51 9.42
C CYS A 181 -0.07 4.03 9.82
N GLY A 182 0.97 3.39 10.36
CA GLY A 182 0.89 2.00 10.86
C GLY A 182 1.58 0.93 10.01
N CYS A 183 2.25 1.28 8.91
CA CYS A 183 3.05 0.29 8.16
C CYS A 183 4.32 -0.10 8.93
N HIS A 184 4.73 -1.36 8.84
CA HIS A 184 5.94 -1.88 9.47
C HIS A 184 6.98 -2.28 8.42
N LEU A 185 8.25 -1.92 8.63
CA LEU A 185 9.41 -2.24 7.78
C LEU A 185 9.90 -3.68 7.94
N ASN A 186 9.71 -4.26 9.13
CA ASN A 186 10.18 -5.60 9.46
C ASN A 186 9.08 -6.67 9.31
N ARG A 187 7.96 -6.34 8.65
CA ARG A 187 6.87 -7.28 8.42
C ARG A 187 7.20 -8.26 7.29
N SER A 188 7.01 -9.55 7.54
CA SER A 188 7.17 -10.62 6.55
C SER A 188 5.84 -11.02 5.92
N SER A 189 5.16 -10.07 5.28
CA SER A 189 3.82 -10.31 4.70
C SER A 189 3.79 -11.44 3.67
N GLY A 190 4.90 -11.66 2.95
CA GLY A 190 5.03 -12.77 2.01
C GLY A 190 4.82 -14.14 2.67
N GLU A 191 5.30 -14.33 3.90
CA GLU A 191 5.07 -15.57 4.65
C GLU A 191 3.64 -15.66 5.18
N LEU A 192 3.04 -14.54 5.62
CA LEU A 192 1.64 -14.50 6.04
C LEU A 192 0.70 -14.91 4.91
N ILE A 193 0.95 -14.45 3.68
CA ILE A 193 0.16 -14.84 2.50
C ILE A 193 0.33 -16.33 2.19
N LYS A 194 1.55 -16.88 2.32
CA LYS A 194 1.78 -18.33 2.12
C LYS A 194 1.03 -19.17 3.15
N SER A 195 1.00 -18.74 4.41
CA SER A 195 0.35 -19.48 5.49
C SER A 195 -1.17 -19.27 5.58
N ALA A 196 -1.74 -18.31 4.82
CA ALA A 196 -3.15 -17.92 4.93
C ALA A 196 -4.17 -18.96 4.43
N GLY A 197 -3.72 -20.09 3.89
CA GLY A 197 -4.59 -21.20 3.46
C GLY A 197 -5.19 -21.05 2.07
N PHE A 198 -4.55 -20.28 1.19
CA PHE A 198 -4.91 -20.23 -0.24
C PHE A 198 -4.60 -21.55 -0.95
N ALA A 199 -5.41 -21.90 -1.94
CA ALA A 199 -5.21 -23.14 -2.70
C ALA A 199 -4.05 -23.05 -3.70
N GLN A 200 -3.79 -21.83 -4.20
CA GLN A 200 -2.67 -21.52 -5.08
C GLN A 200 -2.10 -20.18 -4.68
N THR A 201 -0.77 -20.08 -4.62
CA THR A 201 -0.05 -18.84 -4.32
C THR A 201 1.14 -18.71 -5.25
N GLN A 202 1.21 -17.61 -6.00
CA GLN A 202 2.37 -17.22 -6.78
C GLN A 202 2.97 -15.96 -6.17
N ILE A 203 4.22 -16.06 -5.71
CA ILE A 203 4.97 -14.94 -5.13
C ILE A 203 6.25 -14.76 -5.92
N THR A 204 6.47 -13.53 -6.39
CA THR A 204 7.73 -13.09 -6.99
C THR A 204 8.37 -12.08 -6.07
N VAL A 205 9.65 -12.27 -5.76
CA VAL A 205 10.45 -11.32 -5.00
C VAL A 205 11.15 -10.38 -5.96
N VAL A 206 11.10 -9.07 -5.69
CA VAL A 206 11.77 -8.05 -6.50
C VAL A 206 12.48 -7.05 -5.61
N ASP A 207 13.64 -6.61 -6.07
CA ASP A 207 14.41 -5.53 -5.47
C ASP A 207 14.27 -4.29 -6.35
N LEU A 208 13.51 -3.29 -5.89
CA LEU A 208 13.29 -2.05 -6.62
C LEU A 208 14.48 -1.09 -6.45
N PRO A 209 14.79 -0.21 -7.42
CA PRO A 209 15.90 0.74 -7.32
C PRO A 209 15.61 1.92 -6.37
N ILE A 210 15.35 1.61 -5.10
CA ILE A 210 15.09 2.57 -4.01
C ILE A 210 16.02 2.31 -2.82
N VAL A 211 15.86 3.08 -1.75
CA VAL A 211 16.71 2.98 -0.56
C VAL A 211 16.75 1.54 0.00
N PRO A 212 17.90 1.04 0.48
CA PRO A 212 18.10 -0.37 0.84
C PRO A 212 17.05 -0.95 1.79
N VAL A 213 16.60 -0.16 2.76
CA VAL A 213 15.62 -0.57 3.78
C VAL A 213 14.20 -0.76 3.24
N LEU A 214 13.88 -0.19 2.06
CA LEU A 214 12.58 -0.34 1.38
C LEU A 214 12.67 -1.20 0.12
N LYS A 215 13.88 -1.45 -0.38
CA LYS A 215 14.17 -2.04 -1.68
C LYS A 215 13.35 -3.31 -1.99
N ARG A 216 13.28 -4.22 -1.01
CA ARG A 216 12.74 -5.57 -1.15
C ARG A 216 11.21 -5.57 -1.10
N HIS A 217 10.61 -6.14 -2.14
CA HIS A 217 9.17 -6.28 -2.29
C HIS A 217 8.80 -7.70 -2.72
N VAL A 218 7.56 -8.09 -2.45
CA VAL A 218 6.91 -9.26 -3.04
C VAL A 218 5.68 -8.84 -3.82
N PHE A 219 5.42 -9.50 -4.94
CA PHE A 219 4.19 -9.31 -5.67
C PHE A 219 3.69 -10.61 -6.29
N GLY A 220 2.42 -10.65 -6.63
CA GLY A 220 1.81 -11.79 -7.31
C GLY A 220 0.35 -11.94 -6.95
N PHE A 221 -0.11 -13.18 -6.89
CA PHE A 221 -1.50 -13.49 -6.57
C PHE A 221 -1.65 -14.74 -5.71
N ALA A 222 -2.78 -14.83 -5.02
CA ALA A 222 -3.22 -16.02 -4.32
C ALA A 222 -4.69 -16.31 -4.66
N VAL A 223 -5.07 -17.59 -4.77
CA VAL A 223 -6.40 -18.03 -5.20
C VAL A 223 -7.10 -18.74 -4.06
N LYS A 224 -8.34 -18.35 -3.76
CA LYS A 224 -9.17 -19.07 -2.79
C LYS A 224 -9.61 -20.41 -3.37
N GLY A 225 -9.44 -21.49 -2.60
CA GLY A 225 -9.92 -22.83 -2.95
C GLY A 225 -11.45 -22.93 -3.00
N GLU A 226 -11.93 -24.06 -3.51
CA GLU A 226 -13.38 -24.32 -3.64
C GLU A 226 -14.06 -24.84 -2.36
N ARG A 227 -13.32 -24.94 -1.26
CA ARG A 227 -13.81 -25.48 0.02
C ARG A 227 -14.13 -24.40 1.04
#